data_AF-A0A2N7NNB0-F1
#
_entry.id   AF-A0A2N7NNB0-F1
#
_cell.length_a   1.000
_cell.length_b   1.000
_cell.length_c   1.000
_cell.angle_alpha   90.00
_cell.angle_beta   90.00
_cell.angle_gamma   90.00
#
_symmetry.space_group_name_H-M   'P 1'
#
loop_
_entity.id
_entity.type
_entity.pdbx_description
1 polymer ?
#
loop_
_entity_poly.entity_id
_entity_poly.type
_entity_poly.pdbx_seq_one_letter_code
_entity_poly.pdbx_strand_id
1 'polypeptide(L)'
;MSLMPFDSIFNANGGDDHHKSTGIDDERCRINGFNNARTGAQRTQSLVGVLVLFNGQSINQVKRFINANSTDKVYKIISELKANWKLDIDISSGVVRLNDLGPIFNANAAGVLEVAFPTGNVIIGNRLYKVC
;
A
#
# COMPACT_ATOMS: atom_id res chain seq x y z
N MET A 1 -13.41 2.03 13.83
CA MET A 1 -13.62 1.38 12.52
C MET A 1 -12.63 0.23 12.47
N SER A 2 -13.10 -1.03 12.39
CA SER A 2 -12.18 -2.19 12.44
C SER A 2 -11.44 -2.31 11.11
N LEU A 3 -10.11 -2.25 11.12
CA LEU A 3 -9.30 -2.46 9.93
C LEU A 3 -9.45 -3.92 9.48
N MET A 4 -9.72 -4.14 8.19
CA MET A 4 -9.97 -5.47 7.66
C MET A 4 -8.68 -6.33 7.71
N PRO A 5 -8.77 -7.63 8.04
CA PRO A 5 -7.63 -8.53 7.98
C PRO A 5 -7.10 -8.67 6.55
N PHE A 6 -5.79 -8.80 6.39
CA PHE A 6 -5.10 -8.90 5.09
C PHE A 6 -5.76 -9.90 4.12
N ASP A 7 -6.23 -11.04 4.63
CA ASP A 7 -6.86 -12.12 3.85
C ASP A 7 -8.24 -11.75 3.27
N SER A 8 -8.85 -10.66 3.75
CA SER A 8 -10.16 -10.20 3.24
C SER A 8 -10.05 -9.18 2.09
N ILE A 9 -8.83 -8.77 1.72
CA ILE A 9 -8.58 -7.81 0.61
C ILE A 9 -8.32 -8.54 -0.71
N PHE A 10 -8.00 -9.84 -0.67
CA PHE A 10 -7.54 -10.60 -1.83
C PHE A 10 -8.56 -11.64 -2.25
N ASN A 11 -9.31 -11.36 -3.32
CA ASN A 11 -10.05 -12.39 -4.02
C ASN A 11 -9.12 -13.05 -5.05
N ALA A 12 -8.64 -14.26 -4.76
CA ALA A 12 -7.87 -15.05 -5.70
C ALA A 12 -8.83 -15.52 -6.81
N ASN A 13 -8.98 -14.74 -7.88
CA ASN A 13 -9.63 -15.24 -9.08
C ASN A 13 -8.79 -16.39 -9.64
N GLY A 14 -9.31 -17.60 -9.47
CA GLY A 14 -8.90 -18.75 -10.26
C GLY A 14 -9.37 -18.57 -11.69
N GLY A 15 -8.56 -19.05 -12.63
CA GLY A 15 -8.91 -19.11 -14.05
C GLY A 15 -7.99 -18.25 -14.88
N ASP A 16 -7.23 -18.95 -15.73
CA ASP A 16 -6.49 -18.40 -16.86
C ASP A 16 -7.27 -17.33 -17.60
N ASP A 17 -6.63 -16.21 -17.92
CA ASP A 17 -6.88 -15.54 -19.20
C ASP A 17 -5.79 -14.50 -19.51
N HIS A 18 -5.24 -14.62 -20.71
CA HIS A 18 -4.46 -13.60 -21.39
C HIS A 18 -5.26 -12.28 -21.43
N HIS A 19 -5.04 -11.38 -20.49
CA HIS A 19 -5.56 -10.03 -20.56
C HIS A 19 -4.44 -9.02 -20.77
N LYS A 20 -4.41 -8.51 -22.00
CA LYS A 20 -3.75 -7.28 -22.39
C LYS A 20 -3.96 -6.23 -21.31
N SER A 21 -2.85 -5.83 -20.70
CA SER A 21 -2.76 -4.76 -19.72
C SER A 21 -3.05 -3.41 -20.37
N THR A 22 -4.31 -3.13 -20.70
CA THR A 22 -4.74 -1.79 -21.10
C THR A 22 -4.80 -0.94 -19.84
N GLY A 23 -3.69 -0.29 -19.47
CA GLY A 23 -3.62 0.67 -18.37
C GLY A 23 -2.33 0.72 -17.55
N ILE A 24 -1.34 -0.13 -17.82
CA ILE A 24 -0.07 -0.18 -17.05
C ILE A 24 1.00 0.81 -17.59
N ASP A 25 0.68 1.61 -18.61
CA ASP A 25 1.62 2.59 -19.21
C ASP A 25 1.52 4.02 -18.62
N ASP A 26 0.84 4.22 -17.48
CA ASP A 26 1.02 5.48 -16.75
C ASP A 26 2.38 5.43 -16.03
N GLU A 27 3.33 6.30 -16.41
CA GLU A 27 4.68 6.38 -15.80
C GLU A 27 4.67 6.54 -14.28
N ARG A 28 3.54 6.96 -13.69
CA ARG A 28 3.36 7.04 -12.23
C ARG A 28 3.11 5.68 -11.59
N CYS A 29 2.62 4.71 -12.35
CA CYS A 29 2.39 3.33 -11.92
C CYS A 29 3.64 2.48 -12.19
N ARG A 30 4.13 1.77 -11.18
CA ARG A 30 5.11 0.69 -11.41
C ARG A 30 4.40 -0.53 -12.01
N ILE A 31 5.17 -1.48 -12.55
CA ILE A 31 4.70 -2.80 -13.02
C ILE A 31 3.71 -3.45 -12.01
N ASN A 32 3.90 -3.18 -10.72
CA ASN A 32 3.10 -3.73 -9.64
C ASN A 32 1.78 -2.99 -9.38
N GLY A 33 1.38 -2.04 -10.23
CA GLY A 33 0.17 -1.22 -10.07
C GLY A 33 0.26 -0.10 -9.02
N PHE A 34 1.40 0.02 -8.34
CA PHE A 34 1.63 1.03 -7.30
C PHE A 34 1.95 2.41 -7.89
N ASN A 35 1.19 3.42 -7.49
CA ASN A 35 1.41 4.83 -7.80
C ASN A 35 2.53 5.42 -6.94
N ASN A 36 3.72 5.57 -7.53
CA ASN A 36 4.90 6.12 -6.89
C ASN A 36 5.03 7.64 -7.09
N ALA A 37 3.93 8.37 -6.86
CA ALA A 37 3.91 9.83 -6.92
C ALA A 37 5.10 10.44 -6.16
N ARG A 38 5.84 11.36 -6.79
CA ARG A 38 7.13 11.81 -6.27
C ARG A 38 7.04 12.96 -5.25
N THR A 39 5.93 13.68 -5.19
CA THR A 39 5.81 14.91 -4.39
C THR A 39 4.44 15.09 -3.73
N GLY A 40 4.41 15.87 -2.64
CA GLY A 40 3.19 16.38 -2.02
C GLY A 40 2.31 15.36 -1.28
N ALA A 41 1.03 15.72 -1.15
CA ALA A 41 0.02 14.94 -0.42
C ALA A 41 -0.29 13.60 -1.10
N GLN A 42 -0.28 13.54 -2.44
CA GLN A 42 -0.52 12.30 -3.19
C GLN A 42 0.51 11.22 -2.88
N ARG A 43 1.80 11.59 -2.76
CA ARG A 43 2.84 10.65 -2.34
C ARG A 43 2.53 10.04 -0.97
N THR A 44 2.06 10.87 -0.04
CA THR A 44 1.70 10.42 1.30
C THR A 44 0.50 9.48 1.25
N GLN A 45 -0.57 9.85 0.53
CA GLN A 45 -1.74 9.01 0.33
C GLN A 45 -1.38 7.64 -0.26
N SER A 46 -0.52 7.62 -1.29
CA SER A 46 -0.03 6.37 -1.89
C SER A 46 0.72 5.51 -0.86
N LEU A 47 1.61 6.10 -0.05
CA LEU A 47 2.35 5.39 0.99
C LEU A 47 1.43 4.84 2.08
N VAL A 48 0.40 5.59 2.46
CA VAL A 48 -0.61 5.14 3.42
C VAL A 48 -1.41 3.97 2.84
N GLY A 49 -1.83 4.04 1.57
CA GLY A 49 -2.51 2.92 0.91
C GLY A 49 -1.67 1.64 0.88
N VAL A 50 -0.34 1.75 0.73
CA VAL A 50 0.56 0.59 0.88
C VAL A 50 0.52 0.04 2.30
N LEU A 51 0.54 0.88 3.33
CA LEU A 51 0.47 0.42 4.72
C LEU A 51 -0.88 -0.21 5.06
N VAL A 52 -1.97 0.24 4.44
CA VAL A 52 -3.29 -0.39 4.52
C VAL A 52 -3.24 -1.79 3.89
N LEU A 53 -2.77 -1.88 2.63
CA LEU A 53 -2.71 -3.15 1.91
C LEU A 53 -1.80 -4.18 2.58
N PHE A 54 -0.65 -3.74 3.11
CA PHE A 54 0.34 -4.60 3.77
C PHE A 54 0.24 -4.55 5.31
N ASN A 55 -0.93 -4.23 5.85
CA ASN A 55 -1.13 -4.23 7.29
C ASN A 55 -0.90 -5.65 7.87
N GLY A 56 -0.06 -5.75 8.90
CA GLY A 56 0.32 -7.02 9.52
C GLY A 56 1.42 -7.78 8.77
N GLN A 57 2.03 -7.19 7.75
CA GLN A 57 3.12 -7.82 6.99
C GLN A 57 4.50 -7.41 7.52
N SER A 58 5.53 -8.18 7.12
CA SER A 58 6.91 -7.87 7.51
C SER A 58 7.39 -6.54 6.90
N ILE A 59 8.21 -5.79 7.66
CA ILE A 59 8.83 -4.55 7.19
C ILE A 59 9.68 -4.77 5.93
N ASN A 60 10.21 -5.98 5.74
CA ASN A 60 10.93 -6.36 4.52
C ASN A 60 10.03 -6.43 3.29
N GLN A 61 8.78 -6.88 3.44
CA GLN A 61 7.80 -6.85 2.34
C GLN A 61 7.42 -5.40 2.01
N VAL A 62 7.11 -4.59 3.03
CA VAL A 62 6.83 -3.16 2.85
C VAL A 62 8.00 -2.47 2.13
N LYS A 63 9.25 -2.72 2.58
CA LYS A 63 10.48 -2.21 1.96
C LYS A 63 10.57 -2.54 0.46
N ARG A 64 10.36 -3.82 0.12
CA ARG A 64 10.39 -4.30 -1.27
C ARG A 64 9.32 -3.60 -2.09
N PHE A 65 8.13 -3.43 -1.52
CA PHE A 65 6.99 -2.86 -2.22
C PHE A 65 7.19 -1.38 -2.54
N ILE A 66 7.59 -0.57 -1.56
CA ILE A 66 7.87 0.86 -1.76
C ILE A 66 9.26 1.12 -2.41
N ASN A 67 9.98 0.05 -2.77
CA ASN A 67 11.32 0.11 -3.35
C ASN A 67 12.30 1.00 -2.56
N ALA A 68 12.31 0.81 -1.24
CA ALA A 68 13.24 1.47 -0.34
C ALA A 68 14.59 0.72 -0.31
N ASN A 69 15.69 1.47 -0.44
CA ASN A 69 17.03 0.90 -0.49
C ASN A 69 17.51 0.34 0.86
N SER A 70 16.91 0.78 1.97
CA SER A 70 17.23 0.30 3.33
C SER A 70 15.98 0.24 4.20
N THR A 71 16.04 -0.57 5.26
CA THR A 71 14.97 -0.66 6.26
C THR A 71 14.85 0.65 7.04
N ASP A 72 15.95 1.34 7.31
CA ASP A 72 15.96 2.66 7.98
C ASP A 72 15.14 3.71 7.23
N LYS A 73 15.15 3.65 5.90
CA LYS A 73 14.32 4.52 5.07
C LYS A 73 12.82 4.25 5.28
N VAL A 74 12.44 2.98 5.49
CA VAL A 74 11.05 2.60 5.81
C VAL A 74 10.67 3.13 7.19
N TYR A 75 11.54 2.95 8.20
CA TYR A 75 11.32 3.50 9.54
C TYR A 75 11.15 5.02 9.53
N LYS A 76 12.00 5.73 8.78
CA LYS A 76 11.89 7.19 8.63
C LYS A 76 10.56 7.61 8.00
N ILE A 77 10.13 6.94 6.92
CA ILE A 77 8.83 7.20 6.29
C ILE A 77 7.70 6.98 7.30
N ILE A 78 7.71 5.87 8.03
CA ILE A 78 6.68 5.58 9.04
C ILE A 78 6.69 6.64 10.14
N SER A 79 7.86 7.06 10.62
CA SER A 79 7.98 8.14 11.62
C SER A 79 7.40 9.47 11.11
N GLU A 80 7.67 9.83 9.86
CA GLU A 80 7.10 11.04 9.23
C GLU A 80 5.58 10.95 9.10
N LEU A 81 5.06 9.77 8.76
CA LEU A 81 3.62 9.49 8.67
C LEU A 81 2.94 9.61 10.05
N LYS A 82 3.53 9.05 11.11
CA LYS A 82 3.04 9.20 12.49
C LYS A 82 3.03 10.66 12.93
N ALA A 83 4.12 11.38 12.70
CA ALA A 83 4.27 12.76 13.19
C ALA A 83 3.40 13.76 12.41
N ASN A 84 3.42 13.71 11.08
CA ASN A 84 2.79 14.73 10.25
C ASN A 84 1.31 14.43 9.94
N TRP A 85 0.94 13.16 9.92
CA TRP A 85 -0.40 12.71 9.50
C TRP A 85 -1.18 12.01 10.61
N LYS A 86 -0.60 11.93 11.83
CA LYS A 86 -1.24 11.38 13.03
C LYS A 86 -1.75 9.94 12.84
N LEU A 87 -1.02 9.16 12.04
CA LEU A 87 -1.26 7.74 11.84
C LEU A 87 -0.80 6.97 13.08
N ASP A 88 -1.57 5.97 13.52
CA ASP A 88 -1.11 5.04 14.55
C ASP A 88 -0.54 3.78 13.90
N ILE A 89 0.79 3.69 13.88
CA ILE A 89 1.55 2.60 13.28
C ILE A 89 2.49 2.04 14.35
N ASP A 90 2.38 0.73 14.60
CA ASP A 90 3.30 -0.05 15.43
C ASP A 90 4.24 -0.90 14.56
N ILE A 91 5.47 -1.08 15.01
CA ILE A 91 6.41 -2.02 14.41
C ILE A 91 6.98 -2.90 15.51
N SER A 92 6.46 -4.12 15.61
CA SER A 92 6.84 -5.09 16.62
C SER A 92 7.35 -6.36 15.96
N SER A 93 8.52 -6.84 16.41
CA SER A 93 9.17 -8.06 15.87
C SER A 93 9.34 -8.04 14.34
N GLY A 94 9.57 -6.86 13.75
CA GLY A 94 9.73 -6.68 12.30
C GLY A 94 8.42 -6.74 11.50
N VAL A 95 7.26 -6.76 12.15
CA VAL A 95 5.93 -6.69 11.53
C VAL A 95 5.39 -5.26 11.65
N VAL A 96 4.84 -4.73 10.56
CA VAL A 96 4.22 -3.39 10.55
C VAL A 96 2.72 -3.54 10.75
N ARG A 97 2.18 -2.86 11.76
CA ARG A 97 0.74 -2.81 12.04
C ARG A 97 0.25 -1.38 12.00
N LEU A 98 -0.67 -1.11 11.09
CA LEU A 98 -1.46 0.11 11.06
C LEU A 98 -2.70 -0.13 11.93
N ASN A 99 -2.83 0.61 13.02
CA ASN A 99 -3.95 0.52 13.96
C ASN A 99 -5.01 1.58 13.70
N ASP A 100 -4.60 2.77 13.25
CA ASP A 100 -5.48 3.90 12.96
C ASP A 100 -4.95 4.72 11.78
N LEU A 101 -5.84 5.10 10.86
CA LEU A 101 -5.54 5.90 9.67
C LEU A 101 -5.40 7.40 9.96
N GLY A 102 -5.60 7.82 11.21
CA GLY A 102 -5.62 9.20 11.63
C GLY A 102 -6.87 9.94 11.16
N PRO A 103 -7.11 11.16 11.70
CA PRO A 103 -8.32 11.92 11.43
C PRO A 103 -8.47 12.34 9.96
N ILE A 104 -7.36 12.42 9.21
CA ILE A 104 -7.37 12.85 7.80
C ILE A 104 -7.86 11.71 6.90
N PHE A 105 -7.39 10.48 7.11
CA PHE A 105 -7.68 9.36 6.21
C PHE A 105 -8.82 8.46 6.71
N ASN A 106 -9.19 8.50 8.00
CA ASN A 106 -10.34 7.75 8.53
C ASN A 106 -11.66 8.08 7.82
N ALA A 107 -11.82 9.31 7.30
CA ALA A 107 -13.01 9.71 6.55
C ALA A 107 -13.09 9.05 5.17
N ASN A 108 -11.97 8.58 4.60
CA ASN A 108 -11.92 7.97 3.28
C ASN A 108 -10.79 6.95 3.15
N ALA A 109 -10.91 5.83 3.86
CA ALA A 109 -9.94 4.74 3.83
C ALA A 109 -9.86 4.04 2.46
N ALA A 110 -10.98 3.96 1.72
CA ALA A 110 -10.99 3.40 0.37
C ALA A 110 -10.20 4.29 -0.61
N GLY A 111 -10.33 5.62 -0.48
CA GLY A 111 -9.65 6.57 -1.36
C GLY A 111 -8.13 6.51 -1.28
N VAL A 112 -7.53 6.14 -0.13
CA VAL A 112 -6.07 5.97 -0.06
C VAL A 112 -5.59 4.73 -0.82
N LEU A 113 -6.40 3.68 -0.90
CA LEU A 113 -6.11 2.50 -1.71
C LEU A 113 -6.25 2.81 -3.21
N GLU A 114 -7.27 3.55 -3.62
CA GLU A 114 -7.43 4.00 -5.01
C GLU A 114 -6.27 4.90 -5.46
N VAL A 115 -5.81 5.81 -4.60
CA VAL A 115 -4.65 6.67 -4.90
C VAL A 115 -3.38 5.84 -5.01
N ALA A 116 -3.18 4.84 -4.14
CA ALA A 116 -2.02 3.96 -4.16
C ALA A 116 -2.04 2.97 -5.32
N PHE A 117 -3.22 2.47 -5.71
CA PHE A 117 -3.45 1.41 -6.69
C PHE A 117 -4.59 1.81 -7.64
N PRO A 118 -4.37 2.79 -8.54
CA PRO A 118 -5.42 3.35 -9.38
C PRO A 118 -6.04 2.34 -10.36
N THR A 119 -5.30 1.27 -10.69
CA THR A 119 -5.80 0.19 -11.54
C THR A 119 -6.63 -0.84 -10.76
N GLY A 120 -6.68 -0.73 -9.43
CA GLY A 120 -7.27 -1.73 -8.53
C GLY A 120 -6.52 -3.07 -8.56
N ASN A 121 -5.32 -3.15 -9.16
CA ASN A 121 -4.55 -4.37 -9.28
C ASN A 121 -3.17 -4.22 -8.65
N VAL A 122 -2.68 -5.30 -8.04
CA VAL A 122 -1.35 -5.37 -7.45
C VAL A 122 -0.65 -6.68 -7.80
N ILE A 123 0.63 -6.60 -8.14
CA ILE A 123 1.46 -7.79 -8.37
C ILE A 123 2.29 -8.09 -7.12
N ILE A 124 2.10 -9.29 -6.56
CA ILE A 124 2.88 -9.78 -5.42
C ILE A 124 3.57 -11.08 -5.84
N GLY A 125 4.91 -11.05 -5.92
CA GLY A 125 5.68 -12.13 -6.52
C GLY A 125 5.36 -12.24 -8.01
N ASN A 126 4.81 -13.39 -8.43
CA ASN A 126 4.43 -13.66 -9.82
C ASN A 126 2.91 -13.75 -10.01
N ARG A 127 2.12 -13.23 -9.06
CA ARG A 127 0.65 -13.30 -9.11
C ARG A 127 0.05 -11.91 -9.11
N LEU A 128 -0.97 -11.73 -9.96
CA LEU A 128 -1.81 -10.55 -10.00
C LEU A 128 -2.95 -10.72 -9.00
N TYR A 129 -3.21 -9.69 -8.22
CA TYR A 129 -4.30 -9.64 -7.26
C TYR A 129 -5.15 -8.40 -7.50
N LYS A 130 -6.46 -8.50 -7.28
CA LYS A 130 -7.36 -7.36 -7.25
C LYS A 130 -7.42 -6.80 -5.84
N VAL A 131 -7.24 -5.49 -5.69
CA VAL A 131 -7.44 -4.74 -4.46
C VAL A 131 -8.94 -4.46 -4.35
N CYS A 132 -9.61 -5.06 -3.37
CA CYS A 132 -11.03 -4.90 -3.11
C CYS A 132 -11.33 -3.78 -2.12
#